data_AF-A0A510J9J7-F1
#
_entry.id   AF-A0A510J9J7-F1
#
_cell.length_a   1.000
_cell.length_b   1.000
_cell.length_c   1.000
_cell.angle_alpha   90.00
_cell.angle_beta   90.00
_cell.angle_gamma   90.00
#
_symmetry.space_group_name_H-M   'P 1'
#
loop_
_entity.id
_entity.type
_entity.pdbx_description
1 polymer ?
#
loop_
_entity_poly.entity_id
_entity_poly.type
_entity_poly.pdbx_seq_one_letter_code
_entity_poly.pdbx_strand_id
1 'polypeptide(L)'
;MIEVDVIKSTDGIYYAFHYGNEKRLLDRDKNIKEMPSEEIEEKEYINSIGERTGYKVERLDSILKYFEGKDVLINIDRAWEYFEELLTFFDKYNVKKQLVIKSSPKKEFLDIFEKHNVKYMYMLIVKDKKEIETALEYNNVNIVGFEIIAKDEKDDFFDDGFIKEI
;
A
#
# COMPACT_ATOMS: atom_id res chain seq x y z
N MET A 1 -2.06 5.60 -12.75
CA MET A 1 -2.02 5.06 -11.37
C MET A 1 -0.65 5.38 -10.80
N ILE A 2 -0.59 5.70 -9.51
CA ILE A 2 0.66 5.73 -8.73
C ILE A 2 0.57 4.67 -7.64
N GLU A 3 1.70 4.13 -7.22
CA GLU A 3 1.81 3.23 -6.06
C GLU A 3 2.56 3.96 -4.94
N VAL A 4 2.13 3.74 -3.70
CA VAL A 4 2.64 4.40 -2.50
C VAL A 4 2.79 3.37 -1.38
N ASP A 5 4.04 3.07 -1.04
CA ASP A 5 4.40 2.37 0.20
C ASP A 5 4.14 3.28 1.41
N VAL A 6 3.36 2.81 2.38
CA VAL A 6 2.99 3.59 3.57
C VAL A 6 3.77 3.13 4.80
N ILE A 7 4.30 4.09 5.55
CA ILE A 7 4.81 3.90 6.91
C ILE A 7 4.11 4.84 7.88
N LYS A 8 4.20 4.53 9.17
CA LYS A 8 3.73 5.39 10.27
C LYS A 8 4.91 5.75 11.19
N SER A 9 5.05 7.04 11.51
CA SER A 9 6.01 7.55 12.49
C SER A 9 5.63 7.16 13.93
N THR A 10 6.56 7.34 14.87
CA THR A 10 6.35 6.99 16.30
C THR A 10 5.28 7.83 16.98
N ASP A 11 5.01 9.02 16.46
CA ASP A 11 3.95 9.95 16.88
C ASP A 11 2.69 9.90 16.00
N GLY A 12 2.62 8.92 15.09
CA GLY A 12 1.40 8.49 14.44
C GLY A 12 1.03 9.19 13.13
N ILE A 13 2.01 9.80 12.45
CA ILE A 13 1.84 10.43 11.14
C ILE A 13 2.20 9.44 10.03
N TYR A 14 1.38 9.37 8.98
CA TYR A 14 1.62 8.50 7.83
C TYR A 14 2.45 9.20 6.75
N TYR A 15 3.42 8.48 6.18
CA TYR A 15 4.28 8.96 5.11
C TYR A 15 4.36 7.97 3.95
N ALA A 16 4.66 8.49 2.77
CA ALA A 16 5.00 7.72 1.58
C ALA A 16 6.50 7.36 1.57
N PHE A 17 6.84 6.17 2.05
CA PHE A 17 8.22 5.72 2.05
C PHE A 17 8.33 4.18 2.12
N HIS A 18 9.14 3.61 1.23
CA HIS A 18 9.50 2.21 1.29
C HIS A 18 10.60 1.97 2.35
N TYR A 19 10.22 1.58 3.57
CA TYR A 19 11.19 1.24 4.63
C TYR A 19 12.18 0.15 4.17
N GLY A 20 13.39 0.16 4.71
CA GLY A 20 14.54 -0.63 4.24
C GLY A 20 15.37 0.08 3.16
N ASN A 21 14.93 1.23 2.66
CA ASN A 21 15.69 2.08 1.74
C ASN A 21 16.31 3.32 2.39
N GLU A 22 16.25 3.46 3.71
CA GLU A 22 16.71 4.66 4.45
C GLU A 22 18.17 4.99 4.14
N LYS A 23 19.04 3.98 4.07
CA LYS A 23 20.45 4.22 3.76
C LYS A 23 20.64 4.80 2.37
N ARG A 24 19.90 4.27 1.39
CA ARG A 24 19.99 4.68 -0.01
C ARG A 24 19.33 6.03 -0.26
N LEU A 25 18.16 6.25 0.33
CA LEU A 25 17.29 7.38 0.02
C LEU A 25 17.48 8.57 0.98
N LEU A 26 17.91 8.35 2.22
CA LEU A 26 17.99 9.38 3.26
C LEU A 26 19.37 9.45 3.94
N ASP A 27 20.31 8.58 3.56
CA ASP A 27 21.60 8.35 4.24
C ASP A 27 21.44 8.13 5.75
N ARG A 28 20.54 7.21 6.12
CA ARG A 28 20.30 6.84 7.51
C ARG A 28 20.30 5.34 7.68
N ASP A 29 20.94 4.87 8.74
CA ASP A 29 20.95 3.45 9.13
C ASP A 29 19.79 3.09 10.08
N LYS A 30 19.09 4.11 10.62
CA LYS A 30 17.92 3.95 11.49
C LYS A 30 16.66 3.69 10.63
N ASN A 31 15.83 2.75 11.06
CA ASN A 31 14.54 2.47 10.43
C ASN A 31 13.60 3.68 10.57
N ILE A 32 12.99 4.11 9.47
CA ILE A 32 12.15 5.32 9.46
C ILE A 32 10.93 5.20 10.39
N LYS A 33 10.45 3.98 10.63
CA LYS A 33 9.32 3.71 11.53
C LYS A 33 9.63 3.98 13.01
N GLU A 34 10.91 4.10 13.36
CA GLU A 34 11.38 4.41 14.70
C GLU A 34 11.66 5.92 14.90
N MET A 35 11.31 6.74 13.91
CA MET A 35 11.50 8.19 13.93
C MET A 35 10.17 8.91 14.22
N PRO A 36 10.18 10.00 15.02
CA PRO A 36 9.04 10.92 15.11
C PRO A 36 8.92 11.74 13.81
N SER A 37 7.74 12.33 13.57
CA SER A 37 7.45 13.14 12.38
C SER A 37 8.45 14.27 12.15
N GLU A 38 8.85 14.97 13.22
CA GLU A 38 9.86 16.04 13.18
C GLU A 38 11.18 15.55 12.57
N GLU A 39 11.67 14.37 12.98
CA GLU A 39 12.91 13.81 12.45
C GLU A 39 12.78 13.41 10.97
N ILE A 40 11.63 12.88 10.56
CA ILE A 40 11.34 12.46 9.18
C ILE A 40 11.30 13.68 8.25
N GLU A 41 10.69 14.77 8.69
CA GLU A 41 10.48 16.00 7.91
C GLU A 41 11.75 16.82 7.67
N GLU A 42 12.81 16.54 8.43
CA GLU A 42 14.14 17.08 8.16
C GLU A 42 14.90 16.31 7.08
N LYS A 43 14.42 15.12 6.69
CA LYS A 43 15.13 14.28 5.72
C LYS A 43 14.84 14.71 4.29
N GLU A 44 15.90 14.72 3.49
CA GLU A 44 15.85 15.01 2.07
C GLU A 44 16.26 13.76 1.29
N TYR A 45 15.58 13.51 0.18
CA TYR A 45 15.90 12.41 -0.70
C TYR A 45 17.26 12.60 -1.35
N ILE A 46 17.99 11.49 -1.44
CA ILE A 46 19.21 11.32 -2.22
C ILE A 46 18.85 10.60 -3.52
N ASN A 47 19.28 11.17 -4.65
CA ASN A 47 19.05 10.58 -5.96
C ASN A 47 20.03 9.42 -6.26
N SER A 48 19.89 8.82 -7.44
CA SER A 48 20.71 7.67 -7.86
C SER A 48 22.21 7.95 -8.02
N ILE A 49 22.62 9.22 -8.09
CA ILE A 49 24.03 9.63 -8.17
C ILE A 49 24.59 10.11 -6.83
N GLY A 50 23.82 10.02 -5.74
CA GLY A 50 24.27 10.40 -4.40
C GLY A 50 24.07 11.87 -4.03
N GLU A 51 23.35 12.65 -4.84
CA GLU A 51 23.09 14.07 -4.56
C GLU A 51 21.75 14.28 -3.85
N ARG A 52 21.72 15.28 -2.97
CA ARG A 52 20.49 15.74 -2.31
C ARG A 52 19.59 16.43 -3.32
N THR A 53 18.34 16.00 -3.34
CA THR A 53 17.34 16.50 -4.30
C THR A 53 16.63 17.77 -3.82
N GLY A 54 16.70 18.08 -2.52
CA GLY A 54 15.90 19.13 -1.87
C GLY A 54 14.43 18.75 -1.64
N TYR A 55 13.98 17.57 -2.12
CA TYR A 55 12.64 17.05 -1.83
C TYR A 55 12.66 16.21 -0.56
N LYS A 56 11.59 16.31 0.23
CA LYS A 56 11.43 15.65 1.52
C LYS A 56 10.52 14.43 1.43
N VAL A 57 10.54 13.59 2.45
CA VAL A 57 9.57 12.49 2.59
C VAL A 57 8.16 13.08 2.72
N GLU A 58 7.27 12.69 1.81
CA GLU A 58 5.94 13.29 1.71
C GLU A 58 4.95 12.64 2.68
N ARG A 59 4.10 13.46 3.32
CA ARG A 59 3.03 12.94 4.18
C ARG A 59 1.90 12.36 3.32
N LEU A 60 1.33 11.25 3.77
CA LEU A 60 0.22 10.61 3.05
C LEU A 60 -1.00 11.54 2.94
N ASP A 61 -1.28 12.37 3.96
CA ASP A 61 -2.39 13.33 3.92
C ASP A 61 -2.23 14.36 2.78
N SER A 62 -1.00 14.79 2.52
CA SER A 62 -0.68 15.75 1.47
C SER A 62 -0.87 15.13 0.08
N ILE A 63 -0.48 13.86 -0.09
CA ILE A 63 -0.72 13.09 -1.31
C ILE A 63 -2.23 12.94 -1.56
N LEU A 64 -3.00 12.51 -0.56
CA LEU A 64 -4.45 12.30 -0.69
C LEU A 64 -5.17 13.60 -1.07
N LYS A 65 -4.89 14.69 -0.36
CA LYS A 65 -5.47 16.02 -0.66
C LYS A 65 -5.12 16.50 -2.06
N TYR A 66 -3.87 16.29 -2.49
CA TYR A 66 -3.45 16.73 -3.81
C TYR A 66 -4.17 15.98 -4.93
N PHE A 67 -4.43 14.69 -4.74
CA PHE A 67 -5.08 13.86 -5.76
C PHE A 67 -6.60 13.81 -5.65
N GLU A 68 -7.20 14.25 -4.54
CA GLU A 68 -8.64 14.24 -4.33
C GLU A 68 -9.41 14.86 -5.51
N GLY A 69 -10.31 14.06 -6.11
CA GLY A 69 -11.13 14.48 -7.26
C GLY A 69 -10.42 14.47 -8.62
N LYS A 70 -9.11 14.17 -8.68
CA LYS A 70 -8.38 13.95 -9.94
C LYS A 70 -8.61 12.54 -10.46
N ASP A 71 -8.49 12.37 -11.78
CA ASP A 71 -8.60 11.06 -12.42
C ASP A 71 -7.29 10.26 -12.30
N VAL A 72 -6.96 9.88 -11.07
CA VAL A 72 -5.75 9.12 -10.73
C VAL A 72 -6.09 8.09 -9.65
N LEU A 73 -5.80 6.82 -9.95
CA LEU A 73 -5.76 5.75 -8.94
C LEU A 73 -4.47 5.80 -8.13
N ILE A 74 -4.58 5.58 -6.82
CA ILE A 74 -3.50 5.48 -5.85
C ILE A 74 -3.53 4.07 -5.28
N ASN A 75 -2.50 3.28 -5.59
CA ASN A 75 -2.30 1.96 -5.02
C ASN A 75 -1.54 2.09 -3.69
N ILE A 76 -2.09 1.55 -2.60
CA ILE A 76 -1.50 1.62 -1.26
C ILE A 76 -0.83 0.28 -0.94
N ASP A 77 0.49 0.28 -0.80
CA ASP A 77 1.32 -0.87 -0.44
C ASP A 77 1.87 -0.75 0.99
N ARG A 78 2.32 -1.88 1.55
CA ARG A 78 3.03 -2.00 2.84
C ARG A 78 2.30 -1.49 4.07
N ALA A 79 1.02 -1.20 3.93
CA ALA A 79 0.24 -0.56 4.97
C ALA A 79 -0.53 -1.56 5.87
N TRP A 80 -0.35 -2.87 5.66
CA TRP A 80 -1.17 -3.93 6.27
C TRP A 80 -1.13 -3.98 7.79
N GLU A 81 -0.04 -3.53 8.41
CA GLU A 81 0.05 -3.41 9.87
C GLU A 81 -0.82 -2.28 10.45
N TYR A 82 -1.29 -1.36 9.60
CA TYR A 82 -2.06 -0.18 9.99
C TYR A 82 -3.51 -0.23 9.50
N PHE A 83 -3.98 -1.30 8.86
CA PHE A 83 -5.26 -1.27 8.13
C PHE A 83 -6.46 -0.80 8.96
N GLU A 84 -6.63 -1.27 10.19
CA GLU A 84 -7.77 -0.89 11.03
C GLU A 84 -7.87 0.63 11.25
N GLU A 85 -6.74 1.28 11.54
CA GLU A 85 -6.67 2.73 11.73
C GLU A 85 -6.56 3.51 10.41
N LEU A 86 -5.90 2.93 9.41
CA LEU A 86 -5.62 3.59 8.14
C LEU A 86 -6.88 3.69 7.26
N LEU A 87 -7.75 2.68 7.28
CA LEU A 87 -9.05 2.77 6.60
C LEU A 87 -9.91 3.90 7.20
N THR A 88 -9.93 4.03 8.53
CA THR A 88 -10.60 5.14 9.22
C THR A 88 -9.95 6.48 8.90
N PHE A 89 -8.64 6.52 8.71
CA PHE A 89 -7.93 7.72 8.25
C PHE A 89 -8.36 8.13 6.85
N PHE A 90 -8.52 7.19 5.92
CA PHE A 90 -8.97 7.46 4.54
C PHE A 90 -10.40 7.98 4.46
N ASP A 91 -11.28 7.58 5.39
CA ASP A 91 -12.69 8.02 5.41
C ASP A 91 -12.86 9.53 5.57
N LYS A 92 -11.80 10.24 5.96
CA LYS A 92 -11.76 11.71 6.09
C LYS A 92 -11.63 12.43 4.74
N TYR A 93 -11.37 11.70 3.65
CA TYR A 93 -11.12 12.25 2.32
C TYR A 93 -12.09 11.66 1.29
N ASN A 94 -12.41 12.41 0.23
CA ASN A 94 -13.24 11.95 -0.88
C ASN A 94 -12.43 11.17 -1.93
N VAL A 95 -11.68 10.15 -1.47
CA VAL A 95 -10.73 9.36 -2.29
C VAL A 95 -11.17 7.91 -2.50
N LYS A 96 -12.37 7.52 -2.04
CA LYS A 96 -12.87 6.14 -2.14
C LYS A 96 -12.74 5.55 -3.55
N LYS A 97 -13.04 6.34 -4.59
CA LYS A 97 -12.96 5.92 -5.99
C LYS A 97 -11.54 5.87 -6.55
N GLN A 98 -10.57 6.38 -5.80
CA GLN A 98 -9.17 6.51 -6.20
C GLN A 98 -8.26 5.50 -5.49
N LEU A 99 -8.60 5.06 -4.28
CA LEU A 99 -7.76 4.15 -3.52
C LEU A 99 -7.96 2.69 -3.92
N VAL A 100 -6.85 2.04 -4.32
CA VAL A 100 -6.71 0.59 -4.44
C VAL A 100 -5.73 0.15 -3.35
N ILE A 101 -6.21 -0.51 -2.31
CA ILE A 101 -5.34 -0.96 -1.22
C ILE A 101 -4.88 -2.38 -1.56
N LYS A 102 -3.65 -2.77 -1.22
CA LYS A 102 -3.19 -4.14 -1.46
C LYS A 102 -2.50 -4.80 -0.26
N SER A 103 -2.64 -6.12 -0.21
CA SER A 103 -1.89 -7.02 0.67
C SER A 103 -2.12 -8.48 0.27
N SER A 104 -1.41 -9.41 0.91
CA SER A 104 -1.76 -10.83 0.89
C SER A 104 -3.19 -11.10 1.40
N PRO A 105 -3.88 -12.17 0.96
CA PRO A 105 -5.25 -12.50 1.39
C PRO A 105 -5.30 -13.20 2.75
N LYS A 106 -4.67 -12.61 3.77
CA LYS A 106 -4.79 -13.12 5.14
C LYS A 106 -6.19 -12.81 5.68
N LYS A 107 -6.79 -13.78 6.36
CA LYS A 107 -8.11 -13.63 7.00
C LYS A 107 -8.17 -12.41 7.92
N GLU A 108 -7.12 -12.13 8.69
CA GLU A 108 -7.05 -10.96 9.57
C GLU A 108 -7.21 -9.63 8.82
N PHE A 109 -6.69 -9.50 7.60
CA PHE A 109 -6.86 -8.30 6.78
C PHE A 109 -8.23 -8.27 6.10
N LEU A 110 -8.67 -9.40 5.55
CA LEU A 110 -9.99 -9.52 4.90
C LEU A 110 -11.12 -9.19 5.90
N ASP A 111 -11.03 -9.66 7.14
CA ASP A 111 -11.96 -9.35 8.23
C ASP A 111 -12.06 -7.84 8.52
N ILE A 112 -10.93 -7.12 8.47
CA ILE A 112 -10.90 -5.66 8.66
C ILE A 112 -11.69 -4.97 7.54
N PHE A 113 -11.43 -5.34 6.28
CA PHE A 113 -12.14 -4.77 5.13
C PHE A 113 -13.63 -5.16 5.10
N GLU A 114 -13.97 -6.37 5.51
CA GLU A 114 -15.36 -6.84 5.58
C GLU A 114 -16.16 -6.06 6.64
N LYS A 115 -15.54 -5.77 7.78
CA LYS A 115 -16.16 -4.98 8.87
C LYS A 115 -16.20 -3.48 8.56
N HIS A 116 -15.26 -2.96 7.77
CA HIS A 116 -15.20 -1.53 7.47
C HIS A 116 -16.39 -1.09 6.61
N ASN A 117 -17.00 0.05 6.96
CA ASN A 117 -18.20 0.55 6.28
C ASN A 117 -17.91 0.99 4.85
N VAL A 118 -16.76 1.63 4.62
CA VAL A 118 -16.36 2.07 3.29
C VAL A 118 -15.68 0.92 2.57
N LYS A 119 -16.35 0.41 1.54
CA LYS A 119 -15.79 -0.64 0.68
C LYS A 119 -14.80 -0.04 -0.33
N TYR A 120 -13.58 0.22 0.12
CA TYR A 120 -12.45 0.61 -0.74
C TYR A 120 -12.13 -0.52 -1.73
N MET A 121 -11.56 -0.16 -2.88
CA MET A 121 -11.06 -1.17 -3.81
C MET A 121 -9.90 -1.90 -3.15
N TYR A 122 -9.95 -3.23 -3.17
CA TYR A 122 -8.94 -4.10 -2.56
C TYR A 122 -8.37 -5.01 -3.64
N MET A 123 -7.04 -4.95 -3.83
CA MET A 123 -6.30 -5.80 -4.75
C MET A 123 -5.44 -6.76 -3.95
N LEU A 124 -5.60 -8.06 -4.15
CA LEU A 124 -4.96 -9.06 -3.30
C LEU A 124 -3.71 -9.61 -3.98
N ILE A 125 -2.59 -9.62 -3.24
CA ILE A 125 -1.33 -10.19 -3.71
C ILE A 125 -1.39 -11.69 -3.47
N VAL A 126 -1.46 -12.49 -4.53
CA VAL A 126 -1.63 -13.94 -4.48
C VAL A 126 -0.43 -14.66 -5.08
N LYS A 127 -0.10 -15.81 -4.51
CA LYS A 127 1.03 -16.67 -4.87
C LYS A 127 0.63 -18.09 -5.23
N ASP A 128 -0.64 -18.45 -5.01
CA ASP A 128 -1.22 -19.69 -5.46
C ASP A 128 -2.75 -19.59 -5.58
N LYS A 129 -3.37 -20.62 -6.17
CA LYS A 129 -4.81 -20.72 -6.33
C LYS A 129 -5.59 -20.71 -5.00
N LYS A 130 -5.03 -21.27 -3.93
CA LYS A 130 -5.69 -21.38 -2.63
C LYS A 130 -5.86 -20.00 -1.99
N GLU A 131 -4.91 -19.11 -2.21
CA GLU A 131 -4.99 -17.71 -1.80
C GLU A 131 -6.13 -16.96 -2.51
N ILE A 132 -6.38 -17.24 -3.80
CA ILE A 132 -7.56 -16.74 -4.53
C ILE A 132 -8.85 -17.31 -3.95
N GLU A 133 -8.92 -18.63 -3.74
CA GLU A 133 -10.10 -19.28 -3.15
C GLU A 133 -10.45 -18.69 -1.77
N THR A 134 -9.43 -18.47 -0.92
CA THR A 134 -9.60 -17.85 0.40
C THR A 134 -10.16 -16.43 0.29
N ALA A 135 -9.70 -15.65 -0.68
CA ALA A 135 -10.19 -14.30 -0.92
C ALA A 135 -11.66 -14.29 -1.33
N LEU A 136 -12.06 -15.22 -2.22
CA LEU A 136 -13.41 -15.32 -2.74
C LEU A 136 -14.44 -15.84 -1.72
N GLU A 137 -14.01 -16.35 -0.55
CA GLU A 137 -14.91 -16.64 0.59
C GLU A 137 -15.59 -15.36 1.14
N TYR A 138 -14.98 -14.19 0.94
CA TYR A 138 -15.43 -12.90 1.50
C TYR A 138 -16.36 -12.14 0.55
N ASN A 139 -17.67 -12.26 0.76
CA ASN A 139 -18.68 -11.67 -0.11
C ASN A 139 -18.92 -10.16 0.11
N ASN A 140 -18.49 -9.60 1.25
CA ASN A 140 -18.68 -8.19 1.60
C ASN A 140 -17.37 -7.38 1.62
N VAL A 141 -16.47 -7.76 0.71
CA VAL A 141 -15.21 -7.09 0.44
C VAL A 141 -15.18 -6.69 -1.04
N ASN A 142 -14.81 -5.45 -1.34
CA ASN A 142 -14.74 -4.95 -2.72
C ASN A 142 -13.40 -5.34 -3.36
N ILE A 143 -13.23 -6.63 -3.61
CA ILE A 143 -12.08 -7.17 -4.33
C ILE A 143 -12.20 -6.75 -5.80
N VAL A 144 -11.20 -6.04 -6.32
CA VAL A 144 -11.21 -5.52 -7.70
C VAL A 144 -10.16 -6.16 -8.60
N GLY A 145 -9.28 -6.99 -8.03
CA GLY A 145 -8.25 -7.68 -8.80
C GLY A 145 -7.25 -8.41 -7.92
N PHE A 146 -6.35 -9.12 -8.59
CA PHE A 146 -5.26 -9.87 -7.99
C PHE A 146 -3.92 -9.39 -8.55
N GLU A 147 -2.95 -9.13 -7.67
CA GLU A 147 -1.54 -9.01 -8.04
C GLU A 147 -0.93 -10.41 -7.94
N ILE A 148 -0.61 -10.99 -9.10
CA ILE A 148 -0.22 -12.40 -9.20
C ILE A 148 1.31 -12.48 -9.17
N ILE A 149 1.86 -13.27 -8.24
CA ILE A 149 3.29 -13.56 -8.17
C ILE A 149 3.49 -15.04 -8.48
N ALA A 150 3.85 -15.33 -9.73
CA ALA A 150 4.30 -16.66 -10.13
C ALA A 150 5.72 -16.91 -9.62
N LYS A 151 5.97 -18.08 -9.02
CA LYS A 151 7.31 -18.42 -8.50
C LYS A 151 8.28 -18.78 -9.62
N ASP A 152 7.81 -19.57 -10.57
CA ASP A 152 8.55 -20.03 -11.74
C ASP A 152 7.56 -20.43 -12.85
N GLU A 153 8.09 -20.84 -14.01
CA GLU A 153 7.29 -21.14 -15.20
C GLU A 153 6.37 -22.37 -15.06
N LYS A 154 6.48 -23.14 -13.97
CA LYS A 154 5.63 -24.30 -13.70
C LYS A 154 4.43 -23.97 -12.82
N ASP A 155 4.33 -22.74 -12.35
CA ASP A 155 3.22 -22.25 -11.55
C ASP A 155 1.95 -22.13 -12.41
N ASP A 156 0.77 -22.40 -11.83
CA ASP A 156 -0.52 -22.19 -12.52
C ASP A 156 -0.66 -20.73 -12.99
N PHE A 157 0.00 -19.81 -12.28
CA PHE A 157 0.05 -18.39 -12.61
C PHE A 157 0.92 -18.04 -13.82
N PHE A 158 1.60 -19.01 -14.43
CA PHE A 158 2.28 -18.86 -15.71
C PHE A 158 1.42 -19.40 -16.89
N ASP A 159 0.26 -20.01 -16.61
CA ASP A 159 -0.65 -20.55 -17.61
C ASP A 159 -1.69 -19.51 -18.07
N ASP A 160 -1.67 -19.17 -19.35
CA ASP A 160 -2.61 -18.23 -19.97
C ASP A 160 -4.08 -18.65 -19.84
N GLY A 161 -4.35 -19.96 -19.78
CA GLY A 161 -5.70 -20.49 -19.63
C GLY A 161 -6.23 -20.17 -18.24
N PHE A 162 -5.46 -20.51 -17.22
CA PHE A 162 -5.75 -20.20 -15.83
C PHE A 162 -5.92 -18.70 -15.59
N ILE A 163 -5.03 -17.85 -16.12
CA ILE A 163 -5.11 -16.37 -15.96
C ILE A 163 -6.41 -15.80 -16.53
N LYS A 164 -6.98 -16.40 -17.59
CA LYS A 164 -8.24 -15.94 -18.19
C LYS A 164 -9.49 -16.39 -17.42
N GLU A 165 -9.36 -17.40 -16.56
CA GLU A 165 -10.46 -17.92 -15.75
C GLU A 165 -10.68 -17.14 -14.45
N ILE A 166 -9.64 -16.46 -13.96
CA ILE A 166 -9.65 -15.63 -12.74
C ILE A 166 -9.99 -14.16 -13.04
#